data_AF-A0A141RD15-F1
#
_entry.id   AF-A0A141RD15-F1
#
_cell.length_a   1.000
_cell.length_b   1.000
_cell.length_c   1.000
_cell.angle_alpha   90.00
_cell.angle_beta   90.00
_cell.angle_gamma   90.00
#
_symmetry.space_group_name_H-M   'P 1'
#
loop_
_entity.id
_entity.type
_entity.pdbx_description
1 polymer ?
#
loop_
_entity_poly.entity_id
_entity_poly.type
_entity_poly.pdbx_seq_one_letter_code
_entity_poly.pdbx_strand_id
1 'polypeptide(L)'
;MEEIAARVVAWCSQVGGFYPELSEWRFTADSERAVLATPVAIEQELVRRLVAEGGFASIWAPRGDLNVHLDLDTYAEREDLFRLVAMGSLPGVVDEDDEDVAMMMAEMACRIFSPEYVNCGRADLGPRLLDGSILSAVNYAPRDAYDSYPDFVRAARVIRTTAEGIFFARPDND
;
A
#
# COMPACT_ATOMS: atom_id res chain seq x y z
N MET A 1 16.23 -3.83 5.06
CA MET A 1 15.74 -2.75 5.96
C MET A 1 16.07 -1.35 5.47
N GLU A 2 17.34 -1.00 5.23
CA GLU A 2 17.73 0.32 4.69
C GLU A 2 17.01 0.65 3.37
N GLU A 3 16.90 -0.35 2.49
CA GLU A 3 16.16 -0.22 1.23
C GLU A 3 14.65 0.01 1.42
N ILE A 4 14.03 -0.57 2.46
CA ILE A 4 12.59 -0.43 2.72
C ILE A 4 12.27 1.00 3.16
N ALA A 5 13.08 1.56 4.06
CA ALA A 5 12.93 2.94 4.51
C ALA A 5 12.99 3.94 3.34
N ALA A 6 13.97 3.77 2.44
CA ALA A 6 14.11 4.61 1.26
C ALA A 6 12.92 4.48 0.31
N ARG A 7 12.40 3.26 0.10
CA ARG A 7 11.22 3.00 -0.73
C ARG A 7 9.95 3.63 -0.13
N VAL A 8 9.76 3.59 1.18
CA VAL A 8 8.65 4.26 1.87
C VAL A 8 8.71 5.77 1.67
N VAL A 9 9.88 6.38 1.86
CA VAL A 9 10.07 7.82 1.63
C VAL A 9 9.78 8.19 0.17
N ALA A 10 10.24 7.36 -0.78
CA ALA A 10 9.98 7.55 -2.20
C ALA A 10 8.47 7.47 -2.53
N TRP A 11 7.74 6.54 -1.90
CA TRP A 11 6.30 6.42 -2.05
C TRP A 11 5.58 7.66 -1.50
N CYS A 12 5.89 8.08 -0.25
CA CYS A 12 5.32 9.30 0.35
C CYS A 12 5.57 10.53 -0.52
N SER A 13 6.79 10.67 -1.07
CA SER A 13 7.13 11.78 -1.96
C SER A 13 6.35 11.76 -3.27
N GLN A 14 6.10 10.58 -3.86
CA GLN A 14 5.32 10.49 -5.10
C GLN A 14 3.84 10.79 -4.83
N VAL A 15 3.26 10.25 -3.76
CA VAL A 15 1.89 10.57 -3.33
C VAL A 15 1.73 12.07 -3.11
N GLY A 16 2.70 12.72 -2.43
CA GLY A 16 2.71 14.17 -2.25
C GLY A 16 2.85 14.98 -3.54
N GLY A 17 3.41 14.38 -4.59
CA GLY A 17 3.48 14.98 -5.93
C GLY A 17 2.14 14.95 -6.67
N PHE A 18 1.31 13.92 -6.44
CA PHE A 18 -0.06 13.84 -6.97
C PHE A 18 -1.05 14.64 -6.14
N TYR A 19 -0.87 14.63 -4.82
CA TYR A 19 -1.74 15.26 -3.84
C TYR A 19 -0.93 16.21 -2.97
N PRO A 20 -0.86 17.52 -3.28
CA PRO A 20 -0.05 18.49 -2.55
C PRO A 20 -0.36 18.57 -1.04
N GLU A 21 -1.58 18.25 -0.63
CA GLU A 21 -2.00 18.13 0.77
C GLU A 21 -1.30 16.96 1.49
N LEU A 22 -0.83 15.95 0.75
CA LEU A 22 -0.05 14.82 1.26
C LEU A 22 1.46 15.01 1.01
N SER A 23 1.94 16.24 0.81
CA SER A 23 3.37 16.52 0.61
C SER A 23 4.20 16.43 1.89
N GLU A 24 3.56 16.53 3.05
CA GLU A 24 4.21 16.40 4.34
C GLU A 24 3.76 15.13 5.05
N TRP A 25 4.72 14.39 5.61
CA TRP A 25 4.50 13.15 6.34
C TRP A 25 5.25 13.18 7.66
N ARG A 26 4.62 12.63 8.70
CA ARG A 26 5.13 12.63 10.08
C ARG A 26 4.96 11.27 10.72
N PHE A 27 5.87 10.91 11.63
CA PHE A 27 5.68 9.70 12.43
C PHE A 27 4.57 9.88 13.46
N THR A 28 3.81 8.83 13.72
CA THR A 28 2.92 8.78 14.88
C THR A 28 3.74 8.53 16.15
N ALA A 29 3.37 9.23 17.22
CA ALA A 29 3.97 9.18 18.53
C ALA A 29 2.87 9.45 19.57
N ASP A 30 3.14 9.13 20.83
CA ASP A 30 2.15 9.20 21.92
C ASP A 30 1.64 10.63 22.25
N SER A 31 2.20 11.67 21.61
CA SER A 31 1.74 13.04 21.78
C SER A 31 1.73 13.83 20.46
N GLU A 32 0.68 14.62 20.24
CA GLU A 32 0.48 15.45 19.04
C GLU A 32 1.66 16.39 18.75
N ARG A 33 2.29 16.93 19.80
CA ARG A 33 3.46 17.81 19.64
C ARG A 33 4.70 17.06 19.12
N ALA A 34 4.92 15.82 19.55
CA ALA A 34 6.02 14.99 19.07
C ALA A 34 5.77 14.51 17.64
N VAL A 35 4.50 14.18 17.34
CA VAL A 35 4.02 13.84 16.01
C VAL A 35 4.31 14.95 15.00
N LEU A 36 3.92 16.19 15.31
CA LEU A 36 4.17 17.34 14.43
C LEU A 36 5.64 17.77 14.36
N ALA A 37 6.52 17.23 15.20
CA ALA A 37 7.92 17.63 15.24
C ALA A 37 8.85 16.82 14.32
N THR A 38 8.44 15.61 13.88
CA THR A 38 9.36 14.66 13.22
C THR A 38 8.94 14.35 11.77
N PRO A 39 9.53 15.02 10.76
CA PRO A 39 9.28 14.72 9.35
C PRO A 39 9.91 13.40 8.89
N VAL A 40 9.17 12.63 8.09
CA VAL A 40 9.66 11.38 7.50
C VAL A 40 10.80 11.63 6.50
N ALA A 41 10.73 12.71 5.72
CA ALA A 41 11.73 13.04 4.70
C ALA A 41 13.13 13.35 5.28
N ILE A 42 13.22 13.64 6.58
CA ILE A 42 14.47 14.04 7.25
C ILE A 42 15.15 12.83 7.91
N GLU A 43 14.41 11.79 8.28
CA GLU A 43 14.90 10.75 9.20
C GLU A 43 14.71 9.33 8.63
N GLN A 44 15.37 9.03 7.49
CA GLN A 44 15.45 7.66 6.95
C GLN A 44 15.96 6.66 7.99
N GLU A 45 16.90 7.11 8.83
CA GLU A 45 17.46 6.35 9.94
C GLU A 45 16.43 6.03 11.04
N LEU A 46 15.46 6.91 11.26
CA LEU A 46 14.36 6.65 12.19
C LEU A 46 13.38 5.61 11.63
N VAL A 47 13.03 5.68 10.33
CA VAL A 47 12.24 4.62 9.69
C VAL A 47 12.97 3.28 9.84
N ARG A 48 14.29 3.27 9.57
CA ARG A 48 15.13 2.08 9.70
C ARG A 48 15.05 1.49 11.10
N ARG A 49 15.23 2.33 12.14
CA ARG A 49 15.19 1.89 13.54
C ARG A 49 13.81 1.39 13.95
N LEU A 50 12.74 2.08 13.59
CA LEU A 50 11.37 1.67 13.98
C LEU A 50 10.99 0.31 13.39
N VAL A 51 11.29 0.08 12.10
CA VAL A 51 11.01 -1.21 11.48
C VAL A 51 11.95 -2.30 12.04
N ALA A 52 13.21 -1.98 12.35
CA ALA A 52 14.16 -2.96 12.89
C ALA A 52 13.97 -3.30 14.38
N GLU A 53 13.57 -2.35 15.23
CA GLU A 53 13.43 -2.53 16.68
C GLU A 53 12.03 -2.98 17.08
N GLY A 54 10.99 -2.53 16.36
CA GLY A 54 9.58 -2.75 16.75
C GLY A 54 8.77 -3.62 15.79
N GLY A 55 9.31 -3.94 14.61
CA GLY A 55 8.55 -4.62 13.55
C GLY A 55 7.39 -3.79 12.99
N PHE A 56 7.26 -2.52 13.41
CA PHE A 56 6.18 -1.64 13.02
C PHE A 56 6.61 -0.17 12.95
N ALA A 57 6.15 0.54 11.93
CA ALA A 57 6.21 2.00 11.88
C ALA A 57 4.90 2.58 11.36
N SER A 58 4.43 3.65 11.99
CA SER A 58 3.24 4.36 11.55
C SER A 58 3.55 5.80 11.20
N ILE A 59 2.96 6.26 10.11
CA ILE A 59 3.21 7.54 9.48
C ILE A 59 1.87 8.14 9.07
N TRP A 60 1.68 9.44 9.18
CA TRP A 60 0.47 10.12 8.74
C TRP A 60 0.79 11.43 8.01
N ALA A 61 -0.14 11.86 7.16
CA ALA A 61 -0.06 13.15 6.47
C ALA A 61 -0.84 14.21 7.25
N PRO A 62 -0.22 15.26 7.83
CA PRO A 62 -0.91 16.18 8.74
C PRO A 62 -2.03 17.01 8.14
N ARG A 63 -2.04 17.16 6.81
CA ARG A 63 -3.00 17.98 6.07
C ARG A 63 -4.00 17.14 5.29
N GLY A 64 -4.04 15.83 5.51
CA GLY A 64 -5.00 14.91 4.92
C GLY A 64 -5.39 13.81 5.91
N ASP A 65 -6.28 12.93 5.48
CA ASP A 65 -6.79 11.85 6.33
C ASP A 65 -6.08 10.51 6.08
N LEU A 66 -4.97 10.52 5.32
CA LEU A 66 -4.23 9.33 4.94
C LEU A 66 -3.15 8.97 5.98
N ASN A 67 -3.22 7.73 6.45
CA ASN A 67 -2.28 7.12 7.38
C ASN A 67 -1.62 5.90 6.74
N VAL A 68 -0.36 5.65 7.04
CA VAL A 68 0.42 4.53 6.53
C VAL A 68 0.98 3.74 7.71
N HIS A 69 0.74 2.44 7.66
CA HIS A 69 1.22 1.46 8.60
C HIS A 69 2.19 0.52 7.88
N LEU A 70 3.33 0.25 8.50
CA LEU A 70 4.33 -0.69 8.03
C LEU A 70 4.48 -1.76 9.09
N ASP A 71 4.03 -2.97 8.80
CA ASP A 71 4.09 -4.12 9.70
C ASP A 71 5.02 -5.19 9.13
N LEU A 72 5.69 -5.97 9.99
CA LEU A 72 6.21 -7.27 9.56
C LEU A 72 5.04 -8.17 9.17
N ASP A 73 5.18 -8.87 8.05
CA ASP A 73 4.14 -9.80 7.62
C ASP A 73 4.22 -11.10 8.43
N THR A 74 3.59 -11.07 9.59
CA THR A 74 3.46 -12.24 10.47
C THR A 74 2.50 -13.29 9.92
N TYR A 75 1.70 -12.98 8.90
CA TYR A 75 0.75 -13.91 8.29
C TYR A 75 1.43 -14.89 7.35
N ALA A 76 2.47 -14.43 6.65
CA ALA A 76 3.27 -15.25 5.75
C ALA A 76 4.25 -16.20 6.46
N GLU A 77 4.31 -16.19 7.82
CA GLU A 77 5.30 -16.90 8.64
C GLU A 77 6.76 -16.65 8.18
N ARG A 78 7.00 -15.50 7.54
CA ARG A 78 8.26 -15.13 6.89
C ARG A 78 8.78 -13.84 7.48
N GLU A 79 9.98 -13.90 8.08
CA GLU A 79 10.62 -12.75 8.72
C GLU A 79 11.18 -11.72 7.72
N ASP A 80 11.22 -12.06 6.43
CA ASP A 80 11.75 -11.21 5.36
C ASP A 80 10.70 -10.36 4.63
N LEU A 81 9.42 -10.52 4.99
CA LEU A 81 8.31 -9.80 4.38
C LEU A 81 7.77 -8.69 5.28
N PHE A 82 7.30 -7.62 4.64
CA PHE A 82 6.62 -6.52 5.31
C PHE A 82 5.35 -6.17 4.56
N ARG A 83 4.36 -5.67 5.29
CA ARG A 83 3.11 -5.16 4.77
C ARG A 83 3.08 -3.64 4.91
N LEU A 84 2.82 -2.95 3.81
CA LEU A 84 2.51 -1.52 3.80
C LEU A 84 1.01 -1.35 3.63
N VAL A 85 0.35 -0.72 4.58
CA VAL A 85 -1.08 -0.45 4.56
C VAL A 85 -1.31 1.05 4.62
N ALA A 86 -1.83 1.63 3.53
CA ALA A 86 -2.28 3.02 3.50
C ALA A 86 -3.81 3.06 3.69
N MET A 87 -4.26 3.63 4.80
CA MET A 87 -5.68 3.71 5.19
C MET A 87 -6.11 5.17 5.35
N GLY A 88 -7.34 5.47 4.96
CA GLY A 88 -7.90 6.81 5.05
C GLY A 88 -8.41 7.28 3.69
N SER A 89 -8.47 8.60 3.52
CA SER A 89 -8.97 9.21 2.29
C SER A 89 -7.91 9.99 1.54
N LEU A 90 -7.97 9.91 0.21
CA LEU A 90 -7.20 10.78 -0.67
C LEU A 90 -7.86 12.19 -0.70
N PRO A 91 -7.07 13.27 -0.82
CA PRO A 91 -7.62 14.61 -0.89
C PRO A 91 -8.50 14.84 -2.11
N GLY A 92 -9.51 15.71 -1.98
CA GLY A 92 -10.18 16.32 -3.13
C GLY A 92 -11.35 15.55 -3.76
N VAL A 93 -12.21 14.89 -2.95
CA VAL A 93 -13.36 14.10 -3.44
C VAL A 93 -12.93 13.02 -4.45
N VAL A 94 -11.71 12.51 -4.27
CA VAL A 94 -11.21 11.37 -5.02
C VAL A 94 -11.97 10.14 -4.54
N ASP A 95 -12.58 9.41 -5.47
CA ASP A 95 -13.15 8.10 -5.17
C ASP A 95 -12.03 7.07 -5.19
N GLU A 96 -11.65 6.55 -4.04
CA GLU A 96 -10.58 5.55 -3.94
C GLU A 96 -10.97 4.18 -4.51
N ASP A 97 -12.27 3.96 -4.79
CA ASP A 97 -12.77 2.80 -5.52
C ASP A 97 -12.80 2.99 -7.03
N ASP A 98 -12.52 4.19 -7.53
CA ASP A 98 -12.35 4.42 -8.96
C ASP A 98 -11.17 3.59 -9.47
N GLU A 99 -11.39 2.82 -10.54
CA GLU A 99 -10.38 1.90 -11.07
C GLU A 99 -9.13 2.63 -11.54
N ASP A 100 -9.25 3.83 -12.13
CA ASP A 100 -8.09 4.58 -12.62
C ASP A 100 -7.23 5.08 -11.44
N VAL A 101 -7.88 5.53 -10.37
CA VAL A 101 -7.20 5.94 -9.12
C VAL A 101 -6.49 4.75 -8.48
N ALA A 102 -7.21 3.63 -8.30
CA ALA A 102 -6.66 2.43 -7.70
C ALA A 102 -5.53 1.82 -8.55
N MET A 103 -5.66 1.87 -9.88
CA MET A 103 -4.64 1.40 -10.82
C MET A 103 -3.37 2.25 -10.69
N MET A 104 -3.49 3.58 -10.71
CA MET A 104 -2.34 4.49 -10.53
C MET A 104 -1.59 4.20 -9.22
N MET A 105 -2.32 4.02 -8.11
CA MET A 105 -1.73 3.73 -6.80
C MET A 105 -1.08 2.34 -6.78
N ALA A 106 -1.72 1.33 -7.39
CA ALA A 106 -1.16 -0.01 -7.50
C ALA A 106 0.11 -0.06 -8.36
N GLU A 107 0.16 0.65 -9.50
CA GLU A 107 1.37 0.74 -10.34
C GLU A 107 2.51 1.43 -9.59
N MET A 108 2.22 2.50 -8.85
CA MET A 108 3.20 3.19 -8.02
C MET A 108 3.80 2.22 -6.99
N ALA A 109 2.96 1.47 -6.28
CA ALA A 109 3.40 0.48 -5.33
C ALA A 109 4.27 -0.60 -5.99
N CYS A 110 3.85 -1.11 -7.16
CA CYS A 110 4.61 -2.12 -7.91
C CYS A 110 6.00 -1.64 -8.31
N ARG A 111 6.09 -0.42 -8.84
CA ARG A 111 7.36 0.20 -9.26
C ARG A 111 8.32 0.43 -8.10
N ILE A 112 7.80 0.81 -6.93
CA ILE A 112 8.64 1.19 -5.78
C ILE A 112 9.03 -0.03 -4.95
N PHE A 113 8.11 -0.97 -4.74
CA PHE A 113 8.29 -2.04 -3.78
C PHE A 113 8.53 -3.41 -4.40
N SER A 114 8.19 -3.62 -5.68
CA SER A 114 8.19 -4.95 -6.32
C SER A 114 7.48 -6.01 -5.44
N PRO A 115 6.20 -5.78 -5.08
CA PRO A 115 5.51 -6.54 -4.05
C PRO A 115 5.08 -7.94 -4.52
N GLU A 116 4.91 -8.86 -3.58
CA GLU A 116 4.30 -10.18 -3.85
C GLU A 116 2.77 -10.08 -4.05
N TYR A 117 2.14 -9.01 -3.57
CA TYR A 117 0.73 -8.72 -3.77
C TYR A 117 0.42 -7.23 -3.54
N VAL A 118 -0.52 -6.67 -4.30
CA VAL A 118 -1.13 -5.36 -4.00
C VAL A 118 -2.63 -5.49 -3.98
N ASN A 119 -3.25 -4.78 -3.05
CA ASN A 119 -4.68 -4.56 -2.99
C ASN A 119 -4.94 -3.06 -2.84
N CYS A 120 -5.72 -2.48 -3.76
CA CYS A 120 -6.04 -1.06 -3.77
C CYS A 120 -7.54 -0.82 -4.03
N GLY A 121 -8.15 0.03 -3.21
CA GLY A 121 -9.59 0.26 -3.14
C GLY A 121 -10.15 -0.03 -1.73
N ARG A 122 -11.44 0.18 -1.54
CA ARG A 122 -12.12 -0.04 -0.26
C ARG A 122 -12.19 -1.53 0.09
N ALA A 123 -11.61 -1.85 1.24
CA ALA A 123 -11.57 -3.20 1.80
C ALA A 123 -12.95 -3.82 2.09
N ASP A 124 -14.01 -3.01 2.26
CA ASP A 124 -15.33 -3.50 2.67
C ASP A 124 -16.20 -4.01 1.51
N LEU A 125 -15.73 -3.91 0.25
CA LEU A 125 -16.56 -4.10 -0.95
C LEU A 125 -16.09 -5.25 -1.87
N GLY A 126 -15.16 -6.09 -1.40
CA GLY A 126 -14.58 -7.18 -2.18
C GLY A 126 -14.99 -8.59 -1.72
N PRO A 127 -15.18 -9.57 -2.64
CA PRO A 127 -15.20 -10.98 -2.25
C PRO A 127 -13.88 -11.33 -1.54
N ARG A 128 -14.00 -12.01 -0.39
CA ARG A 128 -12.83 -12.56 0.32
C ARG A 128 -12.37 -13.83 -0.39
N LEU A 129 -11.10 -13.87 -0.77
CA LEU A 129 -10.40 -15.06 -1.22
C LEU A 129 -10.31 -16.07 -0.07
N LEU A 130 -10.07 -17.34 -0.41
CA LEU A 130 -9.96 -18.44 0.56
C LEU A 130 -8.76 -18.28 1.51
N ASP A 131 -7.74 -17.51 1.11
CA ASP A 131 -6.58 -17.14 1.92
C ASP A 131 -6.81 -15.87 2.76
N GLY A 132 -8.02 -15.29 2.72
CA GLY A 132 -8.37 -14.07 3.44
C GLY A 132 -8.10 -12.76 2.71
N SER A 133 -7.49 -12.79 1.51
CA SER A 133 -7.27 -11.60 0.67
C SER A 133 -8.60 -11.01 0.18
N ILE A 134 -8.69 -9.70 0.04
CA ILE A 134 -9.90 -9.02 -0.46
C ILE A 134 -9.67 -8.67 -1.91
N LEU A 135 -10.63 -8.90 -2.81
CA LEU A 135 -10.61 -8.35 -4.16
C LEU A 135 -11.11 -6.90 -4.11
N SER A 136 -10.19 -5.93 -4.05
CA SER A 136 -10.55 -4.50 -4.10
C SER A 136 -10.69 -4.03 -5.56
N ALA A 137 -10.86 -2.72 -5.78
CA ALA A 137 -10.97 -2.11 -7.10
C ALA A 137 -9.86 -2.58 -8.06
N VAL A 138 -8.60 -2.55 -7.60
CA VAL A 138 -7.45 -3.09 -8.34
C VAL A 138 -6.57 -3.94 -7.44
N ASN A 139 -6.11 -5.06 -7.98
CA ASN A 139 -5.19 -5.98 -7.34
C ASN A 139 -4.01 -6.25 -8.28
N TYR A 140 -2.88 -6.65 -7.70
CA TYR A 140 -1.71 -7.09 -8.45
C TYR A 140 -1.13 -8.34 -7.81
N ALA A 141 -0.66 -9.27 -8.64
CA ALA A 141 0.19 -10.37 -8.23
C ALA A 141 1.26 -10.67 -9.30
N PRO A 142 2.46 -11.14 -8.91
CA PRO A 142 3.41 -11.74 -9.84
C PRO A 142 2.75 -12.86 -10.64
N ARG A 143 3.19 -13.06 -11.89
CA ARG A 143 2.50 -14.00 -12.80
C ARG A 143 2.40 -15.42 -12.24
N ASP A 144 3.49 -15.95 -11.71
CA ASP A 144 3.52 -17.31 -11.15
C ASP A 144 2.55 -17.45 -9.95
N ALA A 145 2.44 -16.40 -9.12
CA ALA A 145 1.50 -16.36 -8.02
C ALA A 145 0.05 -16.27 -8.54
N TYR A 146 -0.22 -15.41 -9.52
CA TYR A 146 -1.54 -15.27 -10.14
C TYR A 146 -2.02 -16.59 -10.76
N ASP A 147 -1.15 -17.28 -11.49
CA ASP A 147 -1.47 -18.56 -12.15
C ASP A 147 -1.73 -19.68 -11.13
N SER A 148 -1.15 -19.57 -9.93
CA SER A 148 -1.40 -20.50 -8.81
C SER A 148 -2.75 -20.30 -8.13
N TYR A 149 -3.39 -19.15 -8.32
CA TYR A 149 -4.65 -18.86 -7.66
C TYR A 149 -5.80 -19.75 -8.15
N PRO A 150 -6.77 -20.08 -7.27
CA PRO A 150 -7.94 -20.86 -7.66
C PRO A 150 -8.76 -20.19 -8.77
N ASP A 151 -9.56 -20.98 -9.50
CA ASP A 151 -10.33 -20.51 -10.66
C ASP A 151 -11.25 -19.31 -10.39
N PHE A 152 -11.76 -19.15 -9.16
CA PHE A 152 -12.61 -18.01 -8.82
C PHE A 152 -11.83 -16.67 -8.72
N VAL A 153 -10.51 -16.72 -8.54
CA VAL A 153 -9.62 -15.55 -8.65
C VAL A 153 -9.27 -15.30 -10.12
N ARG A 154 -9.17 -16.35 -10.94
CA ARG A 154 -9.09 -16.22 -12.41
C ARG A 154 -10.39 -15.72 -13.05
N ALA A 155 -11.52 -15.81 -12.34
CA ALA A 155 -12.77 -15.16 -12.75
C ALA A 155 -12.71 -13.63 -12.58
N ALA A 156 -11.69 -13.10 -11.89
CA ALA A 156 -11.42 -11.67 -11.85
C ALA A 156 -11.15 -11.11 -13.25
N ARG A 157 -11.54 -9.86 -13.47
CA ARG A 157 -11.29 -9.17 -14.74
C ARG A 157 -9.82 -8.78 -14.80
N VAL A 158 -9.07 -9.37 -15.73
CA VAL A 158 -7.69 -8.92 -16.01
C VAL A 158 -7.74 -7.53 -16.63
N ILE A 159 -7.15 -6.55 -15.94
CA ILE A 159 -7.05 -5.16 -16.40
C ILE A 159 -5.85 -5.01 -17.32
N ARG A 160 -4.68 -5.48 -16.85
CA ARG A 160 -3.41 -5.32 -17.53
C ARG A 160 -2.45 -6.43 -17.17
N THR A 161 -1.71 -6.91 -18.16
CA THR A 161 -0.62 -7.86 -17.98
C THR A 161 0.71 -7.18 -18.29
N THR A 162 1.70 -7.34 -17.42
CA THR A 162 3.07 -6.86 -17.61
C THR A 162 4.05 -8.04 -17.67
N ALA A 163 5.35 -7.74 -17.78
CA ALA A 163 6.39 -8.75 -17.68
C ALA A 163 6.52 -9.28 -16.25
N GLU A 164 6.27 -8.41 -15.27
CA GLU A 164 6.44 -8.65 -13.84
C GLU A 164 5.22 -9.33 -13.20
N GLY A 165 4.01 -9.03 -13.69
CA GLY A 165 2.80 -9.59 -13.09
C GLY A 165 1.51 -9.21 -13.81
N ILE A 166 0.41 -9.40 -13.09
CA ILE A 166 -0.95 -9.24 -13.61
C ILE A 166 -1.71 -8.31 -12.67
N PHE A 167 -2.30 -7.26 -13.25
CA PHE A 167 -3.27 -6.41 -12.59
C PHE A 167 -4.68 -6.89 -12.93
N PHE A 168 -5.51 -7.02 -11.90
CA PHE A 168 -6.84 -7.57 -12.02
C PHE A 168 -7.81 -6.89 -11.05
N ALA A 169 -9.03 -6.68 -11.51
CA ALA A 169 -10.13 -6.12 -10.76
C ALA A 169 -11.12 -7.21 -10.38
N ARG A 170 -11.99 -6.91 -9.41
CA ARG A 170 -13.22 -7.67 -9.21
C ARG A 170 -13.95 -7.87 -10.56
N PRO A 171 -14.62 -9.01 -10.78
CA PRO A 171 -15.51 -9.14 -11.92
C PRO A 171 -16.54 -8.00 -11.89
N ASP A 172 -16.91 -7.47 -13.05
CA ASP A 172 -18.07 -6.59 -13.13
C ASP A 172 -19.28 -7.40 -12.62
N ASN A 173 -19.99 -6.89 -11.61
CA ASN A 173 -21.22 -7.53 -11.16
C ASN A 173 -22.23 -7.51 -12.33
N ASP A 174 -22.70 -8.68 -12.72
CA ASP A 174 -24.05 -8.87 -13.27
C ASP A 174 -24.97 -9.35 -12.12
#